data_AF-A0A7S3EZ82-F1
#
_entry.id   AF-A0A7S3EZ82-F1
#
_cell.length_a   1.000
_cell.length_b   1.000
_cell.length_c   1.000
_cell.angle_alpha   90.00
_cell.angle_beta   90.00
_cell.angle_gamma   90.00
#
_symmetry.space_group_name_H-M   'P 1'
#
loop_
_entity.id
_entity.type
_entity.pdbx_description
1 polymer ?
#
loop_
_entity_poly.entity_id
_entity_poly.type
_entity_poly.pdbx_seq_one_letter_code
_entity_poly.pdbx_strand_id
1 'polypeptide(L)'
;APRHCGLRLVSCGADRMLRVHEAPDVVDLSSWTLISEFEADGGGATPPPAHGAPASGTRPAPLSVTWCPSPSEAPMLLVGFSDGTVLLWAFDEFHRRWARLLAFDGSSVTPSGAPERAPAKKAADTAVLAHGDSVRDVSWAADLGRSYHVIATASRDMTVKVWTLHPPREAPQRGGSAIPTEGSVPNADGWQARCCCELPHRSQVWRVRWNTIGSMLASSEDDGTLHLYRMERNSAGWGQPGGVGLVAVPVE
;
A
#
# COMPACT_ATOMS: atom_id res chain seq x y z
N ALA A 1 -13.42 1.44 -9.16
CA ALA A 1 -12.57 0.32 -9.59
C ALA A 1 -11.92 0.62 -10.94
N PRO A 2 -10.93 -0.16 -11.40
CA PRO A 2 -10.45 -0.11 -12.78
C PRO A 2 -11.60 -0.24 -13.78
N ARG A 3 -11.48 0.42 -14.94
CA ARG A 3 -12.56 0.50 -15.94
C ARG A 3 -13.04 -0.86 -16.43
N HIS A 4 -12.17 -1.87 -16.46
CA HIS A 4 -12.48 -3.21 -16.92
C HIS A 4 -13.29 -4.04 -15.90
N CYS A 5 -13.42 -3.58 -14.65
CA CYS A 5 -14.19 -4.27 -13.60
C CYS A 5 -15.65 -3.79 -13.49
N GLY A 6 -16.14 -3.00 -14.45
CA GLY A 6 -17.43 -2.33 -14.34
C GLY A 6 -17.41 -1.14 -13.37
N LEU A 7 -18.59 -0.61 -13.05
CA LEU A 7 -18.74 0.52 -12.15
C LEU A 7 -18.86 0.03 -10.70
N ARG A 8 -17.72 -0.05 -10.01
CA ARG A 8 -17.64 -0.51 -8.62
C ARG A 8 -17.10 0.54 -7.66
N LEU A 9 -17.71 0.59 -6.48
CA LEU A 9 -17.32 1.39 -5.32
C LEU A 9 -16.72 0.48 -4.25
N VAL A 10 -15.64 0.94 -3.60
CA VAL A 10 -15.12 0.31 -2.38
C VAL A 10 -15.26 1.28 -1.22
N SER A 11 -15.63 0.76 -0.06
CA SER A 11 -15.70 1.52 1.19
C SER A 11 -15.09 0.71 2.33
N CYS A 12 -14.41 1.39 3.25
CA CYS A 12 -13.97 0.85 4.53
C CYS A 12 -14.69 1.56 5.67
N GLY A 13 -14.88 0.88 6.80
CA GLY A 13 -15.58 1.43 7.97
C GLY A 13 -14.90 1.11 9.29
N ALA A 14 -15.36 1.77 10.36
CA ALA A 14 -14.89 1.53 11.74
C ALA A 14 -15.26 0.13 12.26
N ASP A 15 -16.21 -0.56 11.61
CA ASP A 15 -16.53 -1.96 11.82
C ASP A 15 -15.48 -2.94 11.25
N ARG A 16 -14.40 -2.39 10.66
CA ARG A 16 -13.26 -3.10 10.07
C ARG A 16 -13.60 -3.89 8.81
N MET A 17 -14.75 -3.62 8.20
CA MET A 17 -15.16 -4.31 6.98
C MET A 17 -14.80 -3.48 5.75
N LEU A 18 -14.30 -4.17 4.72
CA LEU A 18 -14.26 -3.67 3.36
C LEU A 18 -15.49 -4.16 2.62
N ARG A 19 -16.16 -3.24 1.92
CA ARG A 19 -17.35 -3.53 1.13
C ARG A 19 -17.14 -3.08 -0.30
N VAL A 20 -17.44 -3.97 -1.22
CA VAL A 20 -17.44 -3.67 -2.65
C VAL A 20 -18.86 -3.71 -3.15
N HIS A 21 -19.29 -2.58 -3.73
CA HIS A 21 -20.59 -2.44 -4.36
C HIS A 21 -20.42 -2.31 -5.87
N GLU A 22 -21.36 -2.86 -6.62
CA GLU A 22 -21.44 -2.73 -8.07
C GLU A 22 -22.75 -2.04 -8.47
N ALA A 23 -22.66 -1.07 -9.37
CA ALA A 23 -23.84 -0.48 -10.00
C ALA A 23 -24.30 -1.43 -11.12
N PRO A 24 -25.51 -2.02 -11.03
CA PRO A 24 -26.02 -2.94 -12.05
C PRO A 24 -26.35 -2.23 -13.36
N ASP A 25 -26.70 -0.96 -13.29
CA ASP A 25 -26.91 -0.07 -14.43
C ASP A 25 -25.98 1.15 -14.29
N VAL A 26 -25.14 1.38 -15.30
CA VAL A 26 -24.21 2.52 -15.32
C VAL A 26 -24.90 3.85 -15.64
N VAL A 27 -26.15 3.80 -16.11
CA VAL A 27 -26.98 4.97 -16.42
C VAL A 27 -27.81 5.40 -15.20
N ASP A 28 -28.15 4.45 -14.31
CA ASP A 28 -28.86 4.72 -13.05
C ASP A 28 -27.96 4.48 -11.82
N LEU A 29 -27.41 5.57 -11.30
CA LEU A 29 -26.52 5.55 -10.13
C LEU A 29 -27.26 5.49 -8.78
N SER A 30 -28.58 5.39 -8.78
CA SER A 30 -29.38 5.31 -7.54
C SER A 30 -29.34 3.93 -6.88
N SER A 31 -28.99 2.88 -7.63
CA SER A 31 -28.95 1.50 -7.15
C SER A 31 -27.51 0.96 -7.11
N TRP A 32 -27.15 0.33 -5.99
CA TRP A 32 -25.83 -0.29 -5.78
C TRP A 32 -26.01 -1.61 -5.05
N THR A 33 -25.46 -2.68 -5.62
CA THR A 33 -25.54 -4.02 -5.04
C THR A 33 -24.26 -4.33 -4.30
N LEU A 34 -24.35 -4.75 -3.03
CA LEU A 34 -23.21 -5.29 -2.29
C LEU A 34 -22.81 -6.64 -2.90
N ILE A 35 -21.61 -6.72 -3.48
CA ILE A 35 -21.10 -7.93 -4.14
C ILE A 35 -19.99 -8.63 -3.35
N SER A 36 -19.36 -7.93 -2.40
CA SER A 36 -18.33 -8.50 -1.55
C SER A 36 -18.21 -7.76 -0.23
N GLU A 37 -18.00 -8.52 0.84
CA GLU A 37 -17.75 -8.02 2.19
C GLU A 37 -16.70 -8.91 2.87
N PHE A 38 -15.65 -8.31 3.43
CA PHE A 38 -14.54 -9.04 4.08
C PHE A 38 -13.82 -8.16 5.11
N GLU A 39 -13.16 -8.79 6.10
CA GLU A 39 -12.40 -8.06 7.13
C GLU A 39 -11.12 -7.44 6.54
N ALA A 40 -10.91 -6.14 6.81
CA ALA A 40 -9.84 -5.37 6.20
C ALA A 40 -8.42 -5.80 6.62
N ASP A 41 -8.25 -6.27 7.85
CA ASP A 41 -6.98 -6.73 8.42
C ASP A 41 -6.67 -8.22 8.11
N GLY A 42 -7.62 -8.91 7.47
CA GLY A 42 -7.46 -10.28 6.98
C GLY A 42 -7.60 -11.36 8.04
N GLY A 43 -8.25 -11.06 9.18
CA GLY A 43 -8.57 -12.05 10.22
C GLY A 43 -7.37 -12.63 10.97
N GLY A 44 -6.14 -12.19 10.67
CA GLY A 44 -4.91 -12.61 11.34
C GLY A 44 -4.69 -11.85 12.65
N ALA A 45 -4.10 -12.50 13.64
CA ALA A 45 -3.73 -11.88 14.91
C ALA A 45 -2.82 -10.66 14.66
N THR A 46 -3.30 -9.48 15.07
CA THR A 46 -2.49 -8.25 15.12
C THR A 46 -1.26 -8.48 16.00
N PRO A 47 -0.04 -8.10 15.56
CA PRO A 47 1.11 -8.10 16.43
C PRO A 47 0.87 -7.14 17.61
N PRO A 48 1.32 -7.47 18.83
CA PRO A 48 1.10 -6.63 20.00
C PRO A 48 1.76 -5.25 19.82
N PRO A 49 1.15 -4.17 20.35
CA PRO A 49 1.69 -2.83 20.21
C PRO A 49 3.08 -2.72 20.84
N ALA A 50 4.04 -2.15 20.11
CA ALA A 50 5.33 -1.76 20.66
C ALA A 50 5.17 -0.51 21.53
N HIS A 51 5.90 -0.47 22.66
CA HIS A 51 6.02 0.66 23.60
C HIS A 51 4.85 0.93 24.54
N GLY A 52 4.51 -0.02 25.43
CA GLY A 52 3.88 0.27 26.73
C GLY A 52 2.58 1.08 26.72
N ALA A 53 2.01 1.34 25.55
CA ALA A 53 0.69 1.90 25.36
C ALA A 53 -0.27 0.84 25.88
N PRO A 54 -1.32 1.24 26.64
CA PRO A 54 -2.30 0.30 27.10
C PRO A 54 -2.79 -0.48 25.87
N ALA A 55 -2.76 -1.81 25.95
CA ALA A 55 -3.38 -2.66 24.97
C ALA A 55 -4.88 -2.33 24.98
N SER A 56 -5.27 -1.31 24.21
CA SER A 56 -6.65 -1.21 23.78
C SER A 56 -6.82 -2.47 22.95
N GLY A 57 -7.59 -3.45 23.45
CA GLY A 57 -7.90 -4.70 22.73
C GLY A 57 -8.72 -4.47 21.45
N THR A 58 -8.65 -3.27 20.89
CA THR A 58 -9.32 -2.78 19.70
C THR A 58 -8.40 -3.04 18.52
N ARG A 59 -8.83 -3.94 17.62
CA ARG A 59 -8.18 -4.16 16.32
C ARG A 59 -8.14 -2.84 15.52
N PRO A 60 -7.10 -2.60 14.72
CA PRO A 60 -6.94 -1.35 13.99
C PRO A 60 -8.06 -1.16 12.98
N ALA A 61 -8.59 0.06 12.88
CA ALA A 61 -9.63 0.41 11.94
C ALA A 61 -9.03 0.81 10.58
N PRO A 62 -9.58 0.36 9.45
CA PRO A 62 -9.20 0.86 8.13
C PRO A 62 -9.68 2.31 7.97
N LEU A 63 -8.78 3.21 7.59
CA LEU A 63 -9.05 4.64 7.45
C LEU A 63 -9.05 5.12 6.01
N SER A 64 -8.33 4.41 5.14
CA SER A 64 -8.23 4.76 3.72
C SER A 64 -8.17 3.49 2.88
N VAL A 65 -8.78 3.56 1.70
CA VAL A 65 -8.78 2.47 0.72
C VAL A 65 -8.74 3.05 -0.69
N THR A 66 -7.99 2.40 -1.57
CA THR A 66 -7.91 2.80 -2.98
C THR A 66 -7.69 1.59 -3.89
N TRP A 67 -8.24 1.66 -5.10
CA TRP A 67 -8.02 0.64 -6.12
C TRP A 67 -6.66 0.82 -6.78
N CYS A 68 -5.96 -0.28 -7.05
CA CYS A 68 -4.87 -0.25 -8.01
C CYS A 68 -5.45 0.15 -9.38
N PRO A 69 -4.88 1.17 -10.05
CA PRO A 69 -5.38 1.64 -11.34
C PRO A 69 -4.93 0.76 -12.52
N SER A 70 -4.03 -0.19 -12.29
CA SER A 70 -3.42 -1.00 -13.34
C SER A 70 -4.46 -1.87 -14.06
N PRO A 71 -4.50 -1.86 -15.40
CA PRO A 71 -5.34 -2.77 -16.16
C PRO A 71 -4.74 -4.17 -16.34
N SER A 72 -3.43 -4.34 -16.05
CA SER A 72 -2.71 -5.61 -16.23
C SER A 72 -2.71 -6.49 -14.98
N GLU A 73 -3.11 -5.94 -13.83
CA GLU A 73 -3.16 -6.67 -12.58
C GLU A 73 -4.58 -7.17 -12.30
N ALA A 74 -4.68 -8.22 -11.49
CA ALA A 74 -5.96 -8.57 -10.88
C ALA A 74 -6.52 -7.36 -10.10
N PRO A 75 -7.85 -7.27 -9.86
CA PRO A 75 -8.41 -6.19 -9.08
C PRO A 75 -7.73 -6.12 -7.70
N MET A 76 -6.99 -5.04 -7.44
CA MET A 76 -6.22 -4.86 -6.21
C MET A 76 -6.72 -3.66 -5.41
N LEU A 77 -6.59 -3.76 -4.09
CA LEU A 77 -6.88 -2.71 -3.12
C LEU A 77 -5.67 -2.47 -2.23
N LEU A 78 -5.40 -1.20 -1.95
CA LEU A 78 -4.45 -0.77 -0.93
C LEU A 78 -5.22 -0.12 0.21
N VAL A 79 -4.91 -0.51 1.44
CA VAL A 79 -5.66 -0.11 2.63
C VAL A 79 -4.71 0.40 3.71
N GLY A 80 -4.96 1.61 4.22
CA GLY A 80 -4.24 2.20 5.35
C GLY A 80 -5.06 2.13 6.64
N PHE A 81 -4.39 1.88 7.77
CA PHE A 81 -5.03 1.62 9.06
C PHE A 81 -4.69 2.66 10.13
N SER A 82 -5.44 2.63 11.23
CA SER A 82 -5.29 3.53 12.38
C SER A 82 -4.01 3.36 13.19
N ASP A 83 -3.29 2.26 13.02
CA ASP A 83 -2.08 1.93 13.77
C ASP A 83 -0.77 2.12 12.97
N GLY A 84 -0.86 2.53 11.71
CA GLY A 84 0.30 2.63 10.81
C GLY A 84 0.45 1.44 9.85
N THR A 85 -0.42 0.43 9.94
CA THR A 85 -0.42 -0.70 9.00
C THR A 85 -0.88 -0.25 7.61
N VAL A 86 -0.25 -0.79 6.57
CA VAL A 86 -0.72 -0.71 5.18
C VAL A 86 -0.76 -2.11 4.59
N LEU A 87 -1.91 -2.51 4.06
CA LEU A 87 -2.13 -3.83 3.47
C LEU A 87 -2.48 -3.75 1.99
N LEU A 88 -1.91 -4.68 1.22
CA LEU A 88 -2.28 -4.96 -0.16
C LEU A 88 -3.21 -6.17 -0.22
N TRP A 89 -4.26 -6.03 -1.01
CA TRP A 89 -5.26 -7.05 -1.27
C TRP A 89 -5.42 -7.25 -2.77
N ALA A 90 -5.66 -8.48 -3.20
CA ALA A 90 -6.08 -8.80 -4.56
C ALA A 90 -7.34 -9.67 -4.54
N PHE A 91 -8.15 -9.54 -5.58
CA PHE A 91 -9.25 -10.45 -5.84
C PHE A 91 -8.71 -11.72 -6.49
N ASP A 92 -8.88 -12.84 -5.80
CA ASP A 92 -8.59 -14.18 -6.29
C ASP A 92 -9.77 -14.66 -7.13
N GLU A 93 -9.59 -14.65 -8.45
CA GLU A 93 -10.61 -15.08 -9.41
C GLU A 93 -10.96 -16.58 -9.28
N PHE A 94 -10.00 -17.42 -8.87
CA PHE A 94 -10.23 -18.86 -8.73
C PHE A 94 -11.13 -19.16 -7.53
N HIS A 95 -10.80 -18.58 -6.37
CA HIS A 95 -11.59 -18.76 -5.15
C HIS A 95 -12.74 -17.74 -5.01
N ARG A 96 -12.85 -16.79 -5.95
CA ARG A 96 -13.83 -15.68 -5.97
C ARG A 96 -13.90 -14.92 -4.65
N ARG A 97 -12.73 -14.63 -4.06
CA ARG A 97 -12.62 -13.94 -2.78
C ARG A 97 -11.47 -12.97 -2.76
N TRP A 98 -11.54 -12.00 -1.87
CA TRP A 98 -10.40 -11.14 -1.58
C TRP A 98 -9.38 -11.88 -0.72
N ALA A 99 -8.11 -11.76 -1.09
CA ALA A 99 -7.00 -12.31 -0.32
C ALA A 99 -5.96 -11.22 -0.05
N ARG A 100 -5.43 -11.23 1.19
CA ARG A 100 -4.34 -10.35 1.60
C ARG A 100 -3.05 -10.85 0.96
N LEU A 101 -2.39 -9.97 0.20
CA LEU A 101 -1.13 -10.28 -0.49
C LEU A 101 0.10 -9.87 0.34
N LEU A 102 0.07 -8.69 0.95
CA LEU A 102 1.26 -8.12 1.57
C LEU A 102 0.88 -7.16 2.70
N ALA A 103 1.70 -7.13 3.75
CA ALA A 103 1.76 -6.05 4.73
C ALA A 103 3.05 -5.28 4.53
N PHE A 104 2.96 -3.94 4.45
CA PHE A 104 4.12 -3.09 4.21
C PHE A 104 4.90 -2.93 5.51
N ASP A 105 6.23 -3.07 5.44
CA ASP A 105 7.13 -2.90 6.57
C ASP A 105 7.88 -1.56 6.49
N GLY A 106 7.86 -0.79 7.56
CA GLY A 106 8.56 0.50 7.63
C GLY A 106 10.03 0.38 7.96
N SER A 107 10.62 -0.81 7.79
CA SER A 107 12.03 -1.05 8.07
C SER A 107 12.85 -0.10 7.19
N SER A 108 13.36 0.97 7.79
CA SER A 108 14.16 1.97 7.08
C SER A 108 15.37 1.27 6.50
N VAL A 109 15.66 1.47 5.22
CA VAL A 109 16.87 0.97 4.58
C VAL A 109 18.08 1.45 5.39
N THR A 110 18.76 0.54 6.09
CA THR A 110 20.14 0.79 6.48
C THR A 110 20.94 0.87 5.18
N PRO A 111 21.73 1.93 4.96
CA PRO A 111 22.57 2.01 3.77
C PRO A 111 23.49 0.79 3.76
N SER A 112 23.31 -0.06 2.75
CA SER A 112 24.16 -1.22 2.47
C SER A 112 25.61 -0.72 2.31
N GLY A 113 26.42 -0.86 3.35
CA GLY A 113 27.78 -0.30 3.40
C GLY A 113 28.43 -0.23 4.78
N ALA A 114 27.69 -0.36 5.88
CA ALA A 114 28.30 -0.54 7.20
C ALA A 114 28.66 -2.02 7.43
N PRO A 115 29.87 -2.34 7.95
CA PRO A 115 30.23 -3.72 8.25
C PRO A 115 29.22 -4.31 9.24
N GLU A 116 28.72 -5.49 8.89
CA GLU A 116 27.81 -6.31 9.69
C GLU A 116 28.40 -6.48 11.10
N ARG A 117 27.92 -5.66 12.04
CA ARG A 117 28.26 -5.81 13.44
C ARG A 117 27.53 -7.04 13.94
N ALA A 118 28.32 -8.02 14.37
CA ALA A 118 28.02 -9.29 15.04
C ALA A 118 26.55 -9.59 15.42
N PRO A 119 26.08 -10.85 15.28
CA PRO A 119 24.68 -11.21 15.39
C PRO A 119 24.11 -10.78 16.74
N ALA A 120 23.28 -9.73 16.72
CA ALA A 120 22.49 -9.34 17.86
C ALA A 120 21.52 -10.49 18.16
N LYS A 121 21.50 -10.92 19.42
CA LYS A 121 20.56 -11.91 19.96
C LYS A 121 19.15 -11.63 19.44
N LYS A 122 18.47 -12.68 18.98
CA LYS A 122 17.09 -12.70 18.48
C LYS A 122 16.15 -11.97 19.46
N ALA A 123 16.04 -10.65 19.30
CA ALA A 123 15.04 -9.82 19.95
C ALA A 123 13.71 -10.21 19.31
N ALA A 124 12.67 -10.41 20.13
CA ALA A 124 11.35 -10.79 19.68
C ALA A 124 10.91 -9.94 18.48
N ASP A 125 10.36 -10.59 17.45
CA ASP A 125 9.96 -10.00 16.16
C ASP A 125 8.99 -8.81 16.35
N THR A 126 9.52 -7.62 16.60
CA THR A 126 8.77 -6.36 16.55
C THR A 126 8.54 -6.02 15.10
N ALA A 127 7.37 -6.37 14.56
CA ALA A 127 6.97 -6.01 13.20
C ALA A 127 7.07 -4.48 13.04
N VAL A 128 7.93 -4.01 12.14
CA VAL A 128 8.06 -2.59 11.84
C VAL A 128 6.92 -2.21 10.90
N LEU A 129 5.91 -1.50 11.41
CA LEU A 129 4.77 -1.04 10.62
C LEU A 129 5.20 -0.03 9.56
N ALA A 130 4.41 0.13 8.50
CA ALA A 130 4.70 1.06 7.42
C ALA A 130 4.88 2.50 7.91
N HIS A 131 4.08 2.90 8.91
CA HIS A 131 4.08 4.20 9.56
C HIS A 131 4.07 4.07 11.09
N GLY A 132 4.46 5.13 11.78
CA GLY A 132 4.48 5.17 13.26
C GLY A 132 3.16 5.57 13.91
N ASP A 133 2.17 5.98 13.12
CA ASP A 133 0.82 6.41 13.54
C ASP A 133 -0.16 6.19 12.37
N SER A 134 -1.43 6.57 12.53
CA SER A 134 -2.53 6.31 11.61
C SER A 134 -2.25 6.75 10.17
N VAL A 135 -2.47 5.85 9.21
CA VAL A 135 -2.36 6.12 7.76
C VAL A 135 -3.67 6.73 7.27
N ARG A 136 -3.62 8.04 6.98
CA ARG A 136 -4.80 8.86 6.64
C ARG A 136 -5.20 8.76 5.18
N ASP A 137 -4.23 8.56 4.30
CA ASP A 137 -4.51 8.46 2.87
C ASP A 137 -3.45 7.63 2.15
N VAL A 138 -3.87 6.96 1.09
CA VAL A 138 -3.04 6.10 0.26
C VAL A 138 -3.34 6.36 -1.21
N SER A 139 -2.32 6.39 -2.07
CA SER A 139 -2.49 6.70 -3.49
C SER A 139 -1.51 5.93 -4.36
N TRP A 140 -2.02 5.35 -5.44
CA TRP A 140 -1.21 4.77 -6.52
C TRP A 140 -0.81 5.86 -7.51
N ALA A 141 0.41 5.79 -8.03
CA ALA A 141 0.81 6.51 -9.22
C ALA A 141 0.34 5.74 -10.47
N ALA A 142 0.08 6.43 -11.57
CA ALA A 142 -0.29 5.78 -12.83
C ALA A 142 0.87 4.95 -13.40
N ASP A 143 0.59 3.72 -13.85
CA ASP A 143 1.57 2.80 -14.42
C ASP A 143 1.98 3.23 -15.83
N LEU A 144 2.98 4.11 -15.93
CA LEU A 144 3.54 4.55 -17.21
C LEU A 144 4.53 3.53 -17.79
N GLY A 145 4.12 2.27 -17.92
CA GLY A 145 4.95 1.19 -18.47
C GLY A 145 6.11 0.74 -17.58
N ARG A 146 6.04 0.98 -16.27
CA ARG A 146 7.00 0.46 -15.30
C ARG A 146 6.69 -1.00 -14.99
N SER A 147 7.69 -1.80 -14.66
CA SER A 147 7.55 -3.18 -14.18
C SER A 147 7.22 -3.28 -12.68
N TYR A 148 6.91 -2.14 -12.06
CA TYR A 148 6.58 -2.01 -10.64
C TYR A 148 5.63 -0.83 -10.45
N HIS A 149 4.86 -0.89 -9.38
CA HIS A 149 3.97 0.20 -9.00
C HIS A 149 4.66 1.17 -8.06
N VAL A 150 4.23 2.43 -8.11
CA VAL A 150 4.66 3.46 -7.16
C VAL A 150 3.45 3.87 -6.35
N ILE A 151 3.60 3.87 -5.03
CA ILE A 151 2.55 4.15 -4.07
C ILE A 151 3.03 5.27 -3.15
N ALA A 152 2.12 6.15 -2.75
CA ALA A 152 2.36 7.10 -1.67
C ALA A 152 1.37 6.85 -0.52
N THR A 153 1.85 7.00 0.70
CA THR A 153 1.09 6.86 1.94
C THR A 153 1.31 8.10 2.80
N ALA A 154 0.23 8.67 3.33
CA ALA A 154 0.25 9.84 4.20
C ALA A 154 -0.22 9.45 5.60
N SER A 155 0.47 9.97 6.61
CA SER A 155 0.25 9.56 7.99
C SER A 155 0.22 10.72 8.97
N ARG A 156 -0.41 10.44 10.12
CA ARG A 156 -0.41 11.28 11.30
C ARG A 156 0.97 11.43 11.93
N ASP A 157 1.90 10.52 11.64
CA ASP A 157 3.30 10.59 12.07
C ASP A 157 4.12 11.72 11.40
N MET A 158 3.44 12.63 10.67
CA MET A 158 4.04 13.76 9.96
C MET A 158 4.94 13.34 8.80
N THR A 159 4.72 12.16 8.22
CA THR A 159 5.47 11.69 7.05
C THR A 159 4.55 11.34 5.88
N VAL A 160 5.06 11.58 4.69
CA VAL A 160 4.61 10.89 3.47
C VAL A 160 5.70 9.90 3.09
N LYS A 161 5.35 8.63 2.92
CA LYS A 161 6.29 7.62 2.41
C LYS A 161 5.93 7.24 0.98
N VAL A 162 6.95 7.08 0.16
CA VAL A 162 6.82 6.55 -1.20
C VAL A 162 7.39 5.15 -1.26
N TRP A 163 6.64 4.27 -1.90
CA TRP A 163 6.92 2.85 -1.97
C TRP A 163 7.03 2.40 -3.41
N THR A 164 8.00 1.54 -3.68
CA THR A 164 7.99 0.72 -4.90
C THR A 164 7.42 -0.65 -4.55
N LEU A 165 6.38 -1.05 -5.27
CA LEU A 165 5.73 -2.35 -5.11
C LEU A 165 6.01 -3.21 -6.35
N HIS A 166 6.76 -4.29 -6.15
CA HIS A 166 7.14 -5.21 -7.20
C HIS A 166 6.20 -6.42 -7.21
N PRO A 167 5.62 -6.75 -8.38
CA PRO A 167 4.90 -8.00 -8.53
C PRO A 167 5.88 -9.19 -8.36
N PRO A 168 5.38 -10.37 -7.98
CA PRO A 168 6.18 -11.59 -7.93
C PRO A 168 6.84 -11.80 -9.29
N ARG A 169 8.16 -12.02 -9.29
CA ARG A 169 8.83 -12.45 -10.51
C ARG A 169 8.27 -13.82 -10.88
N GLU A 170 7.70 -13.95 -12.07
CA GLU A 170 7.44 -15.27 -12.65
C GLU A 170 8.76 -16.05 -12.64
N ALA A 171 8.87 -17.05 -11.76
CA ALA A 171 9.98 -17.99 -11.85
C ALA A 171 9.86 -18.67 -13.21
N PRO A 172 10.94 -18.80 -13.99
CA PRO A 172 10.87 -19.54 -15.25
C PRO A 172 10.34 -20.93 -14.93
N GLN A 173 9.22 -21.30 -15.56
CA GLN A 173 8.59 -22.59 -15.36
C GLN A 173 9.60 -23.70 -15.68
N ARG A 174 10.28 -24.21 -14.65
CA ARG A 174 11.08 -25.42 -14.78
C ARG A 174 10.12 -26.60 -14.78
N GLY A 175 9.57 -26.89 -15.95
CA GLY A 175 8.96 -28.16 -16.38
C GLY A 175 8.49 -29.15 -15.31
N GLY A 176 7.68 -28.70 -14.36
CA GLY A 176 7.19 -29.51 -13.26
C GLY A 176 5.79 -29.05 -12.89
N SER A 177 4.80 -29.89 -13.19
CA SER A 177 3.40 -29.69 -12.80
C SER A 177 3.30 -29.73 -11.27
N ALA A 178 3.50 -28.58 -10.61
CA ALA A 178 3.16 -28.42 -9.22
C ALA A 178 1.64 -28.24 -9.14
N ILE A 179 0.95 -29.24 -8.59
CA ILE A 179 -0.47 -29.18 -8.28
C ILE A 179 -0.67 -28.01 -7.31
N PRO A 180 -1.54 -27.02 -7.60
CA PRO A 180 -1.84 -25.95 -6.65
C PRO A 180 -2.37 -26.57 -5.35
N THR A 181 -1.72 -26.30 -4.21
CA THR A 181 -2.23 -26.70 -2.90
C THR A 181 -3.51 -25.92 -2.62
N GLU A 182 -4.61 -26.61 -2.26
CA GLU A 182 -5.88 -25.97 -1.92
C GLU A 182 -5.66 -24.85 -0.88
N GLY A 183 -6.01 -23.61 -1.25
CA GLY A 183 -5.92 -22.44 -0.39
C GLY A 183 -4.79 -21.45 -0.67
N SER A 184 -3.82 -21.75 -1.55
CA SER A 184 -2.85 -20.74 -1.99
C SER A 184 -3.40 -19.88 -3.13
N VAL A 185 -3.33 -18.56 -2.97
CA VAL A 185 -3.56 -17.62 -4.07
C VAL A 185 -2.35 -17.78 -4.99
N PRO A 186 -2.52 -18.00 -6.30
CA PRO A 186 -1.42 -17.86 -7.25
C PRO A 186 -0.81 -16.46 -7.03
N ASN A 187 0.51 -16.38 -6.85
CA ASN A 187 1.26 -15.12 -6.68
C ASN A 187 1.12 -14.37 -5.33
N ALA A 188 0.59 -14.97 -4.25
CA ALA A 188 0.66 -14.33 -2.91
C ALA A 188 2.10 -14.18 -2.37
N ASP A 189 2.94 -15.19 -2.53
CA ASP A 189 4.23 -15.31 -1.82
C ASP A 189 5.42 -14.58 -2.49
N GLY A 190 5.18 -13.50 -3.23
CA GLY A 190 6.27 -12.82 -3.96
C GLY A 190 6.17 -11.31 -4.11
N TRP A 191 5.10 -10.68 -3.59
CA TRP A 191 4.99 -9.23 -3.63
C TRP A 191 6.01 -8.62 -2.68
N GLN A 192 6.73 -7.60 -3.16
CA GLN A 192 7.75 -6.90 -2.36
C GLN A 192 7.48 -5.40 -2.40
N ALA A 193 7.15 -4.83 -1.25
CA ALA A 193 7.09 -3.39 -1.04
C ALA A 193 8.43 -2.92 -0.47
N ARG A 194 8.91 -1.77 -0.95
CA ARG A 194 10.09 -1.12 -0.40
C ARG A 194 9.84 0.37 -0.26
N CYS A 195 10.03 0.90 0.94
CA CYS A 195 10.05 2.34 1.15
C CYS A 195 11.28 2.93 0.46
N CYS A 196 11.08 3.72 -0.59
CA CYS A 196 12.17 4.35 -1.35
C CYS A 196 12.42 5.81 -0.93
N CYS A 197 11.43 6.46 -0.32
CA CYS A 197 11.53 7.84 0.13
C CYS A 197 10.62 8.09 1.33
N GLU A 198 11.10 8.89 2.28
CA GLU A 198 10.33 9.43 3.39
C GLU A 198 10.42 10.96 3.34
N LEU A 199 9.26 11.61 3.26
CA LEU A 199 9.10 13.04 3.11
C LEU A 199 8.55 13.60 4.42
N PRO A 200 9.41 14.24 5.25
CA PRO A 200 8.98 14.83 6.51
C PRO A 200 8.11 16.07 6.26
N HIS A 201 7.07 16.21 7.07
CA HIS A 201 6.16 17.35 7.12
C HIS A 201 6.23 18.02 8.49
N ARG A 202 5.67 19.23 8.62
CA ARG A 202 5.68 19.98 9.89
C ARG A 202 4.49 19.64 10.76
N SER A 203 3.42 19.15 10.15
CA SER A 203 2.21 18.69 10.82
C SER A 203 1.73 17.35 10.24
N GLN A 204 0.62 16.85 10.80
CA GLN A 204 -0.02 15.61 10.37
C GLN A 204 -0.47 15.73 8.91
N VAL A 205 -0.22 14.71 8.11
CA VAL A 205 -0.58 14.70 6.69
C VAL A 205 -1.93 14.02 6.51
N TRP A 206 -2.86 14.73 5.89
CA TRP A 206 -4.24 14.26 5.70
C TRP A 206 -4.47 13.58 4.37
N ARG A 207 -3.89 14.11 3.29
CA ARG A 207 -4.13 13.65 1.93
C ARG A 207 -2.84 13.56 1.16
N VAL A 208 -2.79 12.59 0.24
CA VAL A 208 -1.71 12.47 -0.73
C VAL A 208 -2.27 12.01 -2.07
N ARG A 209 -1.92 12.68 -3.17
CA ARG A 209 -2.42 12.33 -4.50
C ARG A 209 -1.35 12.47 -5.57
N TRP A 210 -1.18 11.42 -6.35
CA TRP A 210 -0.43 11.49 -7.59
C TRP A 210 -1.25 12.22 -8.66
N ASN A 211 -0.57 12.97 -9.52
CA ASN A 211 -1.20 13.46 -10.74
C ASN A 211 -1.52 12.30 -11.70
N THR A 212 -2.33 12.56 -12.72
CA THR A 212 -2.83 11.55 -13.67
C THR A 212 -1.74 10.74 -14.37
N ILE A 213 -0.54 11.33 -14.52
CA ILE A 213 0.61 10.68 -15.16
C ILE A 213 1.64 10.14 -14.16
N GLY A 214 1.40 10.23 -12.85
CA GLY A 214 2.31 9.75 -11.82
C GLY A 214 3.69 10.43 -11.79
N SER A 215 3.82 11.65 -12.30
CA SER A 215 5.08 12.43 -12.32
C SER A 215 5.17 13.47 -11.21
N MET A 216 4.05 13.78 -10.56
CA MET A 216 4.00 14.72 -9.45
C MET A 216 3.13 14.15 -8.33
N LEU A 217 3.50 14.48 -7.10
CA LEU A 217 2.79 14.12 -5.88
C LEU A 217 2.39 15.40 -5.15
N ALA A 218 1.15 15.48 -4.71
CA ALA A 218 0.66 16.53 -3.84
C ALA A 218 0.34 15.95 -2.45
N SER A 219 0.66 16.66 -1.39
CA SER A 219 0.23 16.35 -0.02
C SER A 219 -0.42 17.57 0.64
N SER A 220 -1.30 17.33 1.62
CA SER A 220 -1.94 18.38 2.42
C SER A 220 -1.79 18.13 3.92
N GLU A 221 -1.45 19.17 4.66
CA GLU A 221 -1.23 19.15 6.11
C GLU A 221 -2.40 19.75 6.92
N ASP A 222 -2.41 19.47 8.22
CA ASP A 222 -3.40 20.02 9.18
C ASP A 222 -3.29 21.55 9.35
N ASP A 223 -2.12 22.13 9.07
CA ASP A 223 -1.88 23.57 9.15
C ASP A 223 -2.35 24.33 7.89
N GLY A 224 -2.95 23.64 6.93
CA GLY A 224 -3.41 24.19 5.65
C GLY A 224 -2.34 24.27 4.56
N THR A 225 -1.11 23.83 4.84
CA THR A 225 -0.03 23.81 3.85
C THR A 225 -0.24 22.69 2.82
N LEU A 226 0.05 22.99 1.56
CA LEU A 226 0.14 22.02 0.49
C LEU A 226 1.58 21.91 0.03
N HIS A 227 2.08 20.68 -0.10
CA HIS A 227 3.37 20.41 -0.71
C HIS A 227 3.19 19.76 -2.07
N LEU A 228 3.99 20.20 -3.04
CA LEU A 228 4.07 19.61 -4.36
C LEU A 228 5.47 19.04 -4.56
N TYR A 229 5.53 17.81 -5.04
CA TYR A 229 6.77 17.12 -5.34
C TYR A 229 6.78 16.65 -6.78
N ARG A 230 7.94 16.70 -7.42
CA ARG A 230 8.17 16.20 -8.77
C ARG A 230 9.04 14.95 -8.71
N MET A 231 8.61 13.92 -9.45
CA MET A 231 9.34 12.67 -9.64
C MET A 231 10.49 12.90 -10.61
N GLU A 232 11.72 12.74 -10.13
CA GLU A 232 12.92 12.78 -10.94
C GLU A 232 13.25 11.39 -11.49
N ARG A 233 13.40 11.30 -12.81
CA ARG A 233 13.75 10.04 -13.50
C ARG A 233 15.25 9.75 -13.51
N ASN A 234 16.09 10.69 -13.08
CA ASN A 234 17.52 10.66 -13.38
C ASN A 234 18.41 10.91 -12.16
N SER A 235 18.60 9.89 -11.34
CA SER A 235 19.86 9.67 -10.65
C SER A 235 20.48 8.39 -11.21
N ALA A 236 21.30 8.56 -12.26
CA ALA A 236 22.16 7.55 -12.87
C ALA A 236 23.30 7.14 -11.90
N GLY A 237 22.93 6.60 -10.75
CA GLY A 237 23.81 6.30 -9.65
C GLY A 237 23.02 5.83 -8.43
N TRP A 238 22.42 4.64 -8.53
CA TRP A 238 22.19 3.83 -7.36
C TRP A 238 23.29 2.78 -7.41
N GLY A 239 24.02 2.50 -6.34
CA GLY A 239 24.29 1.07 -6.15
C GLY A 239 22.97 0.50 -5.64
N GLN A 240 22.04 -0.08 -6.41
CA GLN A 240 21.90 -0.53 -7.81
C GLN A 240 20.46 -0.17 -8.30
N PRO A 241 20.12 -0.27 -9.60
CA PRO A 241 19.14 0.59 -10.29
C PRO A 241 17.70 0.46 -9.79
N GLY A 242 16.99 1.60 -9.67
CA GLY A 242 15.52 1.63 -9.59
C GLY A 242 14.87 2.53 -8.54
N GLY A 243 15.59 3.48 -7.91
CA GLY A 243 14.97 4.40 -6.94
C GLY A 243 14.33 5.62 -7.60
N VAL A 244 13.14 5.98 -7.14
CA VAL A 244 12.40 7.18 -7.55
C VAL A 244 12.65 8.27 -6.51
N GLY A 245 13.27 9.39 -6.90
CA GLY A 245 13.42 10.57 -6.05
C GLY A 245 12.31 11.59 -6.30
N LEU A 246 11.73 12.15 -5.24
CA LEU A 246 10.77 13.26 -5.30
C LEU A 246 11.46 14.54 -4.82
N VAL A 247 11.42 15.62 -5.62
CA VAL A 247 11.92 16.95 -5.24
C VAL A 247 10.75 17.87 -4.95
N ALA A 248 10.77 18.53 -3.79
CA ALA A 248 9.79 19.56 -3.44
C ALA A 248 9.91 20.74 -4.40
N VAL A 249 8.81 21.13 -5.02
CA VAL A 249 8.74 22.31 -5.88
C VAL A 249 8.37 23.49 -4.98
N PRO A 250 9.23 24.53 -4.85
CA PRO A 250 8.86 25.72 -4.11
C PRO A 250 7.69 26.42 -4.82
N VAL A 251 6.70 26.85 -4.04
CA VAL A 251 5.61 27.70 -4.51
C VAL A 251 6.10 29.14 -4.36
N GLU A 252 6.23 29.87 -5.47
CA GLU A 252 6.56 31.32 -5.49
C GLU A 252 5.36 32.19 -5.10
#